data_AF-A0A7S0J0C6-F1
#
_entry.id   AF-A0A7S0J0C6-F1
#
_cell.length_a   1.000
_cell.length_b   1.000
_cell.length_c   1.000
_cell.angle_alpha   90.00
_cell.angle_beta   90.00
_cell.angle_gamma   90.00
#
_symmetry.space_group_name_H-M   'P 1'
#
loop_
_entity.id
_entity.type
_entity.pdbx_description
1 polymer ?
#
loop_
_entity_poly.entity_id
_entity_poly.type
_entity_poly.pdbx_seq_one_letter_code
_entity_poly.pdbx_strand_id
1 'polypeptide(L)'
;ETWSRSSTGPASGMNVLPSSSDALLRELTLSDQFAHGLPLSLDELQRSVSHTGGMHRLRCVLHKLRAGENVTIGVLGGSVSAGSSSAVRKDQSGLFHKKIQNWLRSRVARGAVDHFNAAMPAIPPTYMEHCLESHVPTDANLIFLEAAANMCGQTGCDQGRASVERILRRMLRYPSRPAVVFVHAFPFWTMDGPKGWSAKVDGRKSYWLEKEDLTFDFHSQWGHVPNEHLLEELVKYYGLPSVSLRNV
;
A
#
# COMPACT_ATOMS: atom_id res chain seq x y z
N GLU A 1 -37.83 -60.94 -16.32
CA GLU A 1 -37.32 -60.99 -14.93
C GLU A 1 -35.79 -61.05 -15.00
N THR A 2 -35.10 -59.99 -14.61
CA THR A 2 -34.37 -59.79 -13.33
C THR A 2 -32.85 -60.00 -13.47
N TRP A 3 -32.16 -58.85 -13.45
CA TRP A 3 -30.85 -58.52 -12.86
C TRP A 3 -29.94 -59.60 -12.26
N SER A 4 -28.62 -59.48 -12.54
CA SER A 4 -27.57 -59.40 -11.50
C SER A 4 -26.26 -58.74 -12.03
N ARG A 5 -25.68 -57.85 -11.22
CA ARG A 5 -24.48 -57.02 -11.43
C ARG A 5 -23.16 -57.71 -11.04
N SER A 6 -22.04 -57.28 -11.64
CA SER A 6 -20.78 -56.74 -11.02
C SER A 6 -19.63 -56.88 -12.04
N SER A 7 -18.62 -56.03 -12.23
CA SER A 7 -18.08 -54.88 -11.50
C SER A 7 -17.07 -54.16 -12.43
N THR A 8 -17.15 -52.84 -12.59
CA THR A 8 -16.02 -52.02 -13.06
C THR A 8 -15.86 -50.84 -12.10
N GLY A 9 -14.63 -50.63 -11.63
CA GLY A 9 -14.29 -49.68 -10.57
C GLY A 9 -14.49 -48.21 -10.98
N PRO A 10 -14.45 -47.28 -10.01
CA PRO A 10 -14.66 -45.87 -10.30
C PRO A 10 -13.46 -45.30 -11.05
N ALA A 11 -13.76 -44.66 -12.18
CA ALA A 11 -12.82 -43.82 -12.90
C ALA A 11 -12.29 -42.72 -11.98
N SER A 12 -10.97 -42.61 -11.94
CA SER A 12 -10.19 -41.54 -11.33
C SER A 12 -10.77 -40.17 -11.67
N GLY A 13 -11.23 -39.46 -10.64
CA GLY A 13 -11.68 -38.08 -10.74
C GLY A 13 -10.58 -37.21 -11.32
N MET A 14 -10.89 -36.53 -12.41
CA MET A 14 -10.11 -35.40 -12.89
C MET A 14 -10.07 -34.36 -11.77
N ASN A 15 -8.89 -34.12 -11.20
CA ASN A 15 -8.61 -32.92 -10.43
C ASN A 15 -8.78 -31.72 -11.37
N VAL A 16 -9.98 -31.14 -11.38
CA VAL A 16 -10.23 -29.84 -11.97
C VAL A 16 -9.41 -28.85 -11.13
N LEU A 17 -8.29 -28.39 -11.69
CA LEU A 17 -7.53 -27.28 -11.13
C LEU A 17 -8.51 -26.10 -10.95
N PRO A 18 -8.61 -25.49 -9.75
CA PRO A 18 -9.54 -24.40 -9.52
C PRO A 18 -9.25 -23.28 -10.52
N SER A 19 -10.32 -22.64 -11.00
CA SER A 19 -10.20 -21.48 -11.89
C SER A 19 -9.30 -20.42 -11.22
N SER A 20 -8.48 -19.68 -11.98
CA SER A 20 -7.59 -18.67 -11.37
C SER A 20 -8.36 -17.58 -10.60
N SER A 21 -9.65 -17.39 -10.94
CA SER A 21 -10.62 -16.57 -10.20
C SER A 21 -10.93 -17.11 -8.80
N ASP A 22 -10.99 -18.44 -8.62
CA ASP A 22 -11.18 -19.08 -7.30
C ASP A 22 -9.91 -18.98 -6.44
N ALA A 23 -8.73 -19.01 -7.06
CA ALA A 23 -7.45 -18.84 -6.37
C ALA A 23 -7.32 -17.43 -5.75
N LEU A 24 -7.66 -16.38 -6.50
CA LEU A 24 -7.67 -15.01 -5.97
C LEU A 24 -8.63 -14.86 -4.78
N LEU A 25 -9.79 -15.50 -4.82
CA LEU A 25 -10.82 -15.41 -3.78
C LEU A 25 -10.42 -16.19 -2.52
N ARG A 26 -9.89 -17.40 -2.70
CA ARG A 26 -9.32 -18.19 -1.59
C ARG A 26 -8.18 -17.46 -0.90
N GLU A 27 -7.28 -16.86 -1.65
CA GLU A 27 -6.15 -16.17 -1.04
C GLU A 27 -6.58 -14.89 -0.31
N LEU A 28 -7.45 -14.07 -0.91
CA LEU A 28 -8.02 -12.90 -0.22
C LEU A 28 -8.81 -13.24 1.05
N THR A 29 -9.19 -14.50 1.25
CA THR A 29 -9.91 -14.98 2.45
C THR A 29 -9.01 -15.76 3.42
N LEU A 30 -7.77 -16.08 3.03
CA LEU A 30 -6.81 -16.83 3.82
C LEU A 30 -5.55 -15.99 4.10
N SER A 31 -5.71 -15.00 4.97
CA SER A 31 -4.65 -14.07 5.40
C SER A 31 -3.36 -14.79 5.84
N ASP A 32 -3.50 -15.94 6.52
CA ASP A 32 -2.38 -16.73 7.04
C ASP A 32 -1.42 -17.23 5.97
N GLN A 33 -1.91 -17.45 4.74
CA GLN A 33 -1.06 -17.90 3.63
C GLN A 33 -0.09 -16.82 3.15
N PHE A 34 -0.40 -15.53 3.39
CA PHE A 34 0.50 -14.43 3.01
C PHE A 34 1.67 -14.27 3.99
N ALA A 35 1.49 -14.63 5.27
CA ALA A 35 2.57 -14.54 6.26
C ALA A 35 3.66 -15.61 6.05
N HIS A 36 3.31 -16.75 5.46
CA HIS A 36 4.26 -17.83 5.22
C HIS A 36 5.35 -17.42 4.22
N GLY A 37 6.57 -17.21 4.73
CA GLY A 37 7.75 -16.85 3.92
C GLY A 37 7.99 -15.34 3.79
N LEU A 38 7.15 -14.50 4.39
CA LEU A 38 7.47 -13.09 4.60
C LEU A 38 8.28 -12.92 5.90
N PRO A 39 9.14 -11.90 6.01
CA PRO A 39 9.84 -11.60 7.25
C PRO A 39 8.93 -10.99 8.34
N LEU A 40 7.61 -10.92 8.10
CA LEU A 40 6.61 -10.33 8.99
C LEU A 40 5.62 -11.40 9.47
N SER A 41 5.32 -11.37 10.76
CA SER A 41 4.25 -12.14 11.40
C SER A 41 2.87 -11.63 11.01
N LEU A 42 1.85 -12.46 11.25
CA LEU A 42 0.45 -12.07 11.00
C LEU A 42 0.05 -10.85 11.83
N ASP A 43 0.50 -10.75 13.08
CA ASP A 43 0.18 -9.61 13.96
C ASP A 43 0.79 -8.30 13.44
N GLU A 44 2.02 -8.34 12.93
CA GLU A 44 2.68 -7.19 12.28
C GLU A 44 1.92 -6.78 11.01
N LEU A 45 1.50 -7.74 10.19
CA LEU A 45 0.68 -7.48 9.01
C LEU A 45 -0.68 -6.86 9.37
N GLN A 46 -1.33 -7.35 10.43
CA GLN A 46 -2.60 -6.80 10.90
C GLN A 46 -2.44 -5.37 11.44
N ARG A 47 -1.40 -5.11 12.22
CA ARG A 47 -1.10 -3.76 12.73
C ARG A 47 -0.76 -2.77 11.62
N SER A 48 -0.24 -3.25 10.48
CA SER A 48 0.00 -2.41 9.30
C SER A 48 -1.27 -1.84 8.67
N VAL A 49 -2.44 -2.42 8.92
CA VAL A 49 -3.73 -1.90 8.42
C VAL A 49 -4.24 -0.80 9.35
N SER A 50 -3.90 0.46 9.04
CA SER A 50 -4.29 1.63 9.86
C SER A 50 -5.80 1.89 9.85
N HIS A 51 -6.43 1.78 8.69
CA HIS A 51 -7.88 1.86 8.56
C HIS A 51 -8.36 0.93 7.46
N THR A 52 -9.31 0.04 7.78
CA THR A 52 -9.92 -0.83 6.76
C THR A 52 -10.74 -0.02 5.77
N GLY A 53 -11.52 0.96 6.23
CA GLY A 53 -12.38 1.78 5.37
C GLY A 53 -13.44 1.00 4.56
N GLY A 54 -14.03 1.70 3.59
CA GLY A 54 -15.05 1.19 2.68
C GLY A 54 -14.46 0.40 1.52
N MET A 55 -14.72 -0.91 1.49
CA MET A 55 -14.16 -1.83 0.49
C MET A 55 -14.89 -1.88 -0.85
N HIS A 56 -15.92 -1.06 -1.06
CA HIS A 56 -16.75 -1.15 -2.27
C HIS A 56 -15.95 -0.95 -3.56
N ARG A 57 -15.14 0.10 -3.64
CA ARG A 57 -14.35 0.38 -4.86
C ARG A 57 -13.27 -0.68 -5.11
N LEU A 58 -12.61 -1.17 -4.05
CA LEU A 58 -11.67 -2.30 -4.17
C LEU A 58 -12.37 -3.57 -4.67
N ARG A 59 -13.57 -3.88 -4.17
CA ARG A 59 -14.39 -4.99 -4.66
C ARG A 59 -14.75 -4.82 -6.14
N CYS A 60 -15.03 -3.60 -6.60
CA CYS A 60 -15.25 -3.32 -8.02
C CYS A 60 -14.00 -3.59 -8.87
N VAL A 61 -12.80 -3.22 -8.39
CA VAL A 61 -11.53 -3.55 -9.07
C VAL A 61 -11.36 -5.07 -9.15
N LEU A 62 -11.60 -5.80 -8.05
CA LEU A 62 -11.55 -7.26 -8.04
C LEU A 62 -12.57 -7.90 -8.98
N HIS A 63 -13.77 -7.32 -9.08
CA HIS A 63 -14.79 -7.78 -10.03
C HIS A 63 -14.32 -7.66 -11.48
N LYS A 64 -13.74 -6.52 -11.86
CA LYS A 64 -13.15 -6.32 -13.20
C LYS A 64 -12.06 -7.33 -13.51
N LEU A 65 -11.13 -7.54 -12.58
CA LEU A 65 -10.07 -8.54 -12.72
C LEU A 65 -10.63 -9.96 -12.94
N ARG A 66 -11.69 -10.34 -12.21
CA ARG A 66 -12.37 -11.64 -12.37
C ARG A 66 -13.10 -11.77 -13.70
N ALA A 67 -13.66 -10.68 -14.20
CA ALA A 67 -14.31 -10.63 -15.51
C ALA A 67 -13.30 -10.68 -16.67
N GLY A 68 -11.99 -10.60 -16.39
CA GLY A 68 -10.94 -10.55 -17.40
C GLY A 68 -10.86 -9.19 -18.11
N GLU A 69 -11.40 -8.13 -17.49
CA GLU A 69 -11.27 -6.76 -17.98
C GLU A 69 -9.85 -6.22 -17.71
N ASN A 70 -9.43 -5.27 -18.54
CA ASN A 70 -8.19 -4.55 -18.30
C ASN A 70 -8.35 -3.62 -17.08
N VAL A 71 -7.34 -3.60 -16.22
CA VAL A 71 -7.32 -2.80 -15.00
C VAL A 71 -6.01 -2.04 -14.92
N THR A 72 -6.09 -0.72 -14.78
CA THR A 72 -4.93 0.14 -14.60
C THR A 72 -4.72 0.42 -13.11
N ILE A 73 -3.54 0.11 -12.60
CA ILE A 73 -3.16 0.36 -11.21
C ILE A 73 -1.92 1.27 -11.14
N GLY A 74 -1.75 2.02 -10.07
CA GLY A 74 -0.54 2.82 -9.93
C GLY A 74 -0.46 3.57 -8.62
N VAL A 75 0.52 4.45 -8.53
CA VAL A 75 0.76 5.26 -7.34
C VAL A 75 0.87 6.73 -7.72
N LEU A 76 0.33 7.61 -6.88
CA LEU A 76 0.70 9.01 -6.79
C LEU A 76 1.41 9.20 -5.44
N GLY A 77 2.65 9.69 -5.46
CA GLY A 77 3.35 9.94 -4.21
C GLY A 77 4.76 10.48 -4.32
N GLY A 78 5.53 10.32 -3.24
CA GLY A 78 6.85 10.92 -3.09
C GLY A 78 8.01 10.01 -3.50
N SER A 79 9.18 10.30 -2.95
CA SER A 79 10.44 9.59 -3.23
C SER A 79 10.39 8.09 -2.94
N VAL A 80 9.69 7.67 -1.89
CA VAL A 80 9.53 6.24 -1.55
C VAL A 80 8.77 5.51 -2.67
N SER A 81 7.68 6.12 -3.15
CA SER A 81 6.85 5.60 -4.24
C SER A 81 7.55 5.64 -5.61
N ALA A 82 8.36 6.68 -5.83
CA ALA A 82 9.20 6.82 -7.04
C ALA A 82 10.35 5.79 -7.06
N GLY A 83 10.76 5.31 -5.89
CA GLY A 83 11.79 4.30 -5.71
C GLY A 83 13.17 4.83 -5.36
N SER A 84 13.31 6.06 -4.85
CA SER A 84 14.61 6.66 -4.55
C SER A 84 15.49 5.86 -3.58
N SER A 85 14.90 4.98 -2.77
CA SER A 85 15.61 4.08 -1.84
C SER A 85 15.96 2.71 -2.44
N SER A 86 15.42 2.38 -3.60
CA SER A 86 15.73 1.15 -4.33
C SER A 86 16.75 1.47 -5.41
N ALA A 87 17.70 0.58 -5.68
CA ALA A 87 18.34 0.56 -6.99
C ALA A 87 17.24 0.20 -8.00
N VAL A 88 16.45 1.19 -8.44
CA VAL A 88 15.30 0.97 -9.32
C VAL A 88 15.85 0.45 -10.62
N ARG A 89 15.77 -0.87 -10.78
CA ARG A 89 16.06 -1.56 -12.03
C ARG A 89 15.22 -0.91 -13.11
N LYS A 90 15.68 -0.92 -14.37
CA LYS A 90 14.93 -0.36 -15.51
C LYS A 90 13.49 -0.90 -15.60
N ASP A 91 13.25 -2.11 -15.10
CA ASP A 91 11.95 -2.78 -15.07
C ASP A 91 11.03 -2.36 -13.90
N GLN A 92 11.50 -1.51 -12.98
CA GLN A 92 10.80 -1.04 -11.79
C GLN A 92 10.31 -2.13 -10.82
N SER A 93 10.81 -3.37 -10.94
CA SER A 93 10.34 -4.55 -10.17
C SER A 93 10.52 -4.45 -8.65
N GLY A 94 11.36 -3.51 -8.18
CA GLY A 94 11.56 -3.23 -6.76
C GLY A 94 10.43 -2.42 -6.11
N LEU A 95 9.63 -1.70 -6.90
CA LEU A 95 8.60 -0.80 -6.36
C LEU A 95 7.42 -1.58 -5.79
N PHE A 96 6.87 -1.16 -4.65
CA PHE A 96 5.78 -1.89 -3.98
C PHE A 96 4.54 -2.02 -4.88
N HIS A 97 4.17 -0.95 -5.59
CA HIS A 97 3.03 -0.93 -6.50
C HIS A 97 3.26 -1.82 -7.74
N LYS A 98 4.51 -1.98 -8.18
CA LYS A 98 4.90 -2.94 -9.23
C LYS A 98 4.83 -4.38 -8.74
N LYS A 99 5.25 -4.64 -7.50
CA LYS A 99 5.10 -5.97 -6.87
C LYS A 99 3.63 -6.37 -6.77
N ILE A 100 2.77 -5.43 -6.39
CA ILE A 100 1.31 -5.64 -6.37
C ILE A 100 0.77 -5.90 -7.78
N GLN A 101 1.22 -5.14 -8.79
CA GLN A 101 0.86 -5.41 -10.19
C GLN A 101 1.22 -6.84 -10.60
N ASN A 102 2.47 -7.24 -10.36
CA ASN A 102 2.97 -8.57 -10.72
C ASN A 102 2.19 -9.67 -9.99
N TRP A 103 1.87 -9.45 -8.72
CA TRP A 103 1.02 -10.35 -7.93
C TRP A 103 -0.40 -10.46 -8.50
N LEU A 104 -1.02 -9.36 -8.92
CA LEU A 104 -2.33 -9.41 -9.58
C LEU A 104 -2.26 -10.10 -10.95
N ARG A 105 -1.22 -9.79 -11.75
CA ARG A 105 -1.01 -10.39 -13.08
C ARG A 105 -0.87 -11.91 -13.02
N SER A 106 -0.23 -12.46 -11.99
CA SER A 106 -0.06 -13.92 -11.85
C SER A 106 -1.35 -14.66 -11.50
N ARG A 107 -2.46 -13.95 -11.24
CA ARG A 107 -3.74 -14.52 -10.75
C ARG A 107 -4.92 -14.31 -11.69
N VAL A 108 -4.79 -13.39 -12.64
CA VAL A 108 -5.81 -13.18 -13.67
C VAL A 108 -5.56 -14.13 -14.84
N ALA A 109 -6.61 -14.85 -15.27
CA ALA A 109 -6.53 -15.74 -16.43
C ALA A 109 -6.54 -14.97 -17.76
N ARG A 110 -7.17 -13.78 -17.77
CA ARG A 110 -7.41 -12.91 -18.93
C ARG A 110 -7.39 -11.45 -18.48
N GLY A 111 -7.20 -10.54 -19.43
CA GLY A 111 -7.12 -9.10 -19.15
C GLY A 111 -5.72 -8.66 -18.73
N ALA A 112 -5.37 -7.42 -19.08
CA ALA A 112 -4.12 -6.80 -18.69
C ALA A 112 -4.28 -6.07 -17.35
N VAL A 113 -3.31 -6.24 -16.45
CA VAL A 113 -3.15 -5.33 -15.30
C VAL A 113 -2.08 -4.32 -15.68
N ASP A 114 -2.47 -3.12 -16.10
CA ASP A 114 -1.54 -2.07 -16.50
C ASP A 114 -1.05 -1.27 -15.29
N HIS A 115 0.06 -0.57 -15.47
CA HIS A 115 0.77 0.09 -14.38
C HIS A 115 1.27 1.47 -14.76
N PHE A 116 1.08 2.44 -13.86
CA PHE A 116 1.69 3.77 -13.95
C PHE A 116 2.38 4.14 -12.64
N ASN A 117 3.43 4.95 -12.76
CA ASN A 117 4.15 5.54 -11.63
C ASN A 117 4.06 7.07 -11.74
N ALA A 118 3.13 7.67 -11.00
CA ALA A 118 2.96 9.12 -10.90
C ALA A 118 3.73 9.71 -9.71
N ALA A 119 4.67 8.95 -9.13
CA ALA A 119 5.42 9.42 -7.97
C ALA A 119 6.63 10.27 -8.35
N MET A 120 6.90 11.30 -7.56
CA MET A 120 7.94 12.29 -7.81
C MET A 120 8.77 12.52 -6.55
N PRO A 121 10.10 12.32 -6.59
CA PRO A 121 10.95 12.49 -5.42
C PRO A 121 10.97 13.91 -4.88
N ALA A 122 10.88 14.05 -3.56
CA ALA A 122 10.99 15.33 -2.83
C ALA A 122 9.99 16.42 -3.29
N ILE A 123 8.85 16.01 -3.85
CA ILE A 123 7.80 16.92 -4.32
C ILE A 123 6.65 16.98 -3.29
N PRO A 124 6.18 18.18 -2.90
CA PRO A 124 5.05 18.32 -1.98
C PRO A 124 3.70 18.14 -2.69
N PRO A 125 2.61 17.88 -1.94
CA PRO A 125 1.26 17.73 -2.50
C PRO A 125 0.77 18.90 -3.35
N THR A 126 1.25 20.12 -3.12
CA THR A 126 0.85 21.32 -3.89
C THR A 126 1.21 21.19 -5.38
N TYR A 127 2.38 20.62 -5.70
CA TYR A 127 2.74 20.33 -7.09
C TYR A 127 1.94 19.15 -7.63
N MET A 128 1.81 18.07 -6.84
CA MET A 128 1.02 16.90 -7.24
C MET A 128 -0.42 17.29 -7.61
N GLU A 129 -0.99 18.26 -6.88
CA GLU A 129 -2.30 18.84 -7.16
C GLU A 129 -2.32 19.57 -8.49
N HIS A 130 -1.33 20.44 -8.73
CA HIS A 130 -1.26 21.25 -9.95
C HIS A 130 -1.11 20.38 -11.21
N CYS A 131 -0.30 19.32 -11.15
CA CYS A 131 0.02 18.46 -12.30
C CYS A 131 -0.74 17.13 -12.31
N LEU A 132 -1.79 16.97 -11.48
CA LEU A 132 -2.47 15.69 -11.26
C LEU A 132 -2.87 14.97 -12.56
N GLU A 133 -3.49 15.69 -13.49
CA GLU A 133 -4.01 15.12 -14.75
C GLU A 133 -2.91 14.77 -15.75
N SER A 134 -1.72 15.36 -15.61
CA SER A 134 -0.56 15.00 -16.43
C SER A 134 0.11 13.71 -15.96
N HIS A 135 -0.08 13.33 -14.69
CA HIS A 135 0.60 12.17 -14.11
C HIS A 135 -0.32 10.99 -13.83
N VAL A 136 -1.58 11.23 -13.45
CA VAL A 136 -2.53 10.18 -13.05
C VAL A 136 -3.60 10.02 -14.13
N PRO A 137 -3.62 8.88 -14.85
CA PRO A 137 -4.64 8.61 -15.85
C PRO A 137 -6.06 8.68 -15.27
N THR A 138 -6.98 9.34 -15.98
CA THR A 138 -8.37 9.51 -15.52
C THR A 138 -9.20 8.23 -15.61
N ASP A 139 -8.68 7.20 -16.27
CA ASP A 139 -9.25 5.86 -16.38
C ASP A 139 -8.65 4.85 -15.37
N ALA A 140 -7.67 5.26 -14.56
CA ALA A 140 -7.06 4.44 -13.53
C ALA A 140 -8.11 3.79 -12.60
N ASN A 141 -7.91 2.54 -12.19
CA ASN A 141 -8.89 1.80 -11.40
C ASN A 141 -8.47 1.61 -9.94
N LEU A 142 -7.17 1.51 -9.67
CA LEU A 142 -6.62 1.45 -8.32
C LEU A 142 -5.44 2.42 -8.21
N ILE A 143 -5.51 3.34 -7.24
CA ILE A 143 -4.49 4.35 -7.00
C ILE A 143 -4.01 4.24 -5.57
N PHE A 144 -2.73 4.00 -5.37
CA PHE A 144 -2.06 4.18 -4.09
C PHE A 144 -1.72 5.67 -3.93
N LEU A 145 -2.10 6.27 -2.81
CA LEU A 145 -1.79 7.68 -2.51
C LEU A 145 -0.83 7.74 -1.32
N GLU A 146 0.38 8.24 -1.55
CA GLU A 146 1.43 8.35 -0.53
C GLU A 146 1.93 9.79 -0.48
N ALA A 147 1.67 10.50 0.62
CA ALA A 147 2.03 11.91 0.74
C ALA A 147 2.59 12.30 2.11
N ALA A 148 2.49 11.44 3.13
CA ALA A 148 2.83 11.79 4.52
C ALA A 148 4.29 12.27 4.66
N ALA A 149 5.22 11.57 4.01
CA ALA A 149 6.66 11.89 4.09
C ALA A 149 7.02 13.23 3.44
N ASN A 150 6.22 13.73 2.49
CA ASN A 150 6.47 14.97 1.76
C ASN A 150 5.37 16.02 1.97
N MET A 151 4.47 15.82 2.94
CA MET A 151 3.27 16.64 3.08
C MET A 151 3.61 18.11 3.34
N CYS A 152 4.60 18.37 4.19
CA CYS A 152 5.05 19.71 4.49
C CYS A 152 6.02 20.20 3.41
N GLY A 153 5.57 21.14 2.58
CA GLY A 153 6.42 21.86 1.63
C GLY A 153 6.84 23.23 2.18
N GLN A 154 7.41 24.06 1.30
CA GLN A 154 7.78 25.46 1.62
C GLN A 154 6.59 26.29 2.12
N THR A 155 5.37 25.95 1.70
CA THR A 155 4.12 26.64 2.07
C THR A 155 3.48 26.09 3.36
N GLY A 156 4.16 25.19 4.07
CA GLY A 156 3.69 24.61 5.33
C GLY A 156 2.84 23.35 5.17
N CYS A 157 2.59 22.66 6.30
CA CYS A 157 1.89 21.38 6.36
C CYS A 157 0.38 21.51 6.10
N ASP A 158 -0.25 22.63 6.49
CA ASP A 158 -1.69 22.86 6.29
C ASP A 158 -2.05 22.92 4.80
N GLN A 159 -1.25 23.63 4.02
CA GLN A 159 -1.42 23.69 2.56
C GLN A 159 -1.20 22.32 1.93
N GLY A 160 -0.22 21.56 2.40
CA GLY A 160 0.01 20.18 1.98
C GLY A 160 -1.20 19.28 2.22
N ARG A 161 -1.73 19.27 3.46
CA ARG A 161 -2.95 18.52 3.83
C ARG A 161 -4.12 18.91 2.93
N ALA A 162 -4.36 20.20 2.74
CA ALA A 162 -5.44 20.70 1.91
C ALA A 162 -5.29 20.28 0.44
N SER A 163 -4.06 20.27 -0.08
CA SER A 163 -3.76 19.77 -1.43
C SER A 163 -4.03 18.28 -1.56
N VAL A 164 -3.64 17.45 -0.57
CA VAL A 164 -3.97 16.01 -0.56
C VAL A 164 -5.49 15.79 -0.61
N GLU A 165 -6.27 16.56 0.15
CA GLU A 165 -7.73 16.48 0.07
C GLU A 165 -8.28 16.87 -1.31
N ARG A 166 -7.78 17.96 -1.91
CA ARG A 166 -8.24 18.37 -3.26
C ARG A 166 -7.89 17.35 -4.32
N ILE A 167 -6.68 16.77 -4.27
CA ILE A 167 -6.26 15.63 -5.09
C ILE A 167 -7.22 14.46 -4.92
N LEU A 168 -7.47 14.04 -3.68
CA LEU A 168 -8.35 12.93 -3.37
C LEU A 168 -9.75 13.17 -3.94
N ARG A 169 -10.33 14.34 -3.69
CA ARG A 169 -11.67 14.71 -4.20
C ARG A 169 -11.72 14.69 -5.73
N ARG A 170 -10.65 15.09 -6.43
CA ARG A 170 -10.57 15.00 -7.90
C ARG A 170 -10.51 13.55 -8.37
N MET A 171 -9.61 12.73 -7.81
CA MET A 171 -9.49 11.31 -8.18
C MET A 171 -10.78 10.53 -7.90
N LEU A 172 -11.47 10.81 -6.79
CA LEU A 172 -12.74 10.14 -6.47
C LEU A 172 -13.86 10.43 -7.49
N ARG A 173 -13.73 11.51 -8.28
CA ARG A 173 -14.65 11.92 -9.37
C ARG A 173 -14.20 11.48 -10.76
N TYR A 174 -13.06 10.81 -10.90
CA TYR A 174 -12.63 10.28 -12.20
C TYR A 174 -13.70 9.33 -12.79
N PRO A 175 -13.87 9.28 -14.13
CA PRO A 175 -14.89 8.45 -14.78
C PRO A 175 -14.84 6.98 -14.35
N SER A 176 -13.63 6.45 -14.13
CA SER A 176 -13.41 5.07 -13.68
C SER A 176 -13.80 4.81 -12.23
N ARG A 177 -14.07 5.86 -11.43
CA ARG A 177 -14.34 5.80 -9.99
C ARG A 177 -13.32 4.94 -9.24
N PRO A 178 -12.02 5.30 -9.28
CA PRO A 178 -10.93 4.47 -8.80
C PRO A 178 -11.09 4.11 -7.32
N ALA A 179 -10.66 2.91 -6.94
CA ALA A 179 -10.28 2.62 -5.58
C ALA A 179 -9.03 3.45 -5.23
N VAL A 180 -9.05 4.10 -4.07
CA VAL A 180 -7.90 4.83 -3.53
C VAL A 180 -7.50 4.19 -2.21
N VAL A 181 -6.24 3.80 -2.09
CA VAL A 181 -5.65 3.23 -0.86
C VAL A 181 -4.54 4.18 -0.42
N PHE A 182 -4.63 4.68 0.80
CA PHE A 182 -3.53 5.46 1.37
C PHE A 182 -2.40 4.53 1.79
N VAL A 183 -1.18 4.92 1.45
CA VAL A 183 0.03 4.22 1.88
C VAL A 183 0.86 5.23 2.66
N HIS A 184 1.01 5.01 3.96
CA HIS A 184 1.83 5.86 4.81
C HIS A 184 3.24 5.33 4.83
N ALA A 185 4.10 5.92 3.99
CA ALA A 185 5.53 5.72 4.08
C ALA A 185 6.06 6.40 5.34
N PHE A 186 6.87 5.67 6.11
CA PHE A 186 7.43 6.16 7.36
C PHE A 186 8.91 6.55 7.18
N PRO A 187 9.26 7.84 7.28
CA PRO A 187 10.62 8.31 7.12
C PRO A 187 11.41 8.09 8.43
N PHE A 188 11.84 6.85 8.68
CA PHE A 188 12.57 6.49 9.89
C PHE A 188 13.85 7.33 10.13
N TRP A 189 14.43 7.92 9.07
CA TRP A 189 15.61 8.78 9.17
C TRP A 189 15.33 10.14 9.83
N THR A 190 14.06 10.51 10.03
CA THR A 190 13.67 11.72 10.77
C THR A 190 13.32 11.42 12.23
N MET A 191 13.61 10.22 12.71
CA MET A 191 13.45 9.88 14.12
C MET A 191 14.70 10.34 14.88
N ASP A 192 14.49 11.14 15.91
CA ASP A 192 15.47 11.29 16.98
C ASP A 192 15.48 9.98 17.79
N GLY A 193 16.53 9.20 17.62
CA GLY A 193 16.76 8.01 18.44
C GLY A 193 17.15 8.40 19.88
N PRO A 194 17.10 7.45 20.84
CA PRO A 194 17.62 7.70 22.18
C PRO A 194 19.07 8.20 22.12
N LYS A 195 19.36 9.32 22.78
CA LYS A 195 20.70 9.90 22.91
C LYS A 195 21.69 8.90 23.49
N GLY A 196 21.25 8.07 24.43
CA GLY A 196 22.04 6.99 25.01
C GLY A 196 22.57 5.97 24.00
N TRP A 197 21.89 5.77 22.85
CA TRP A 197 22.36 4.91 21.76
C TRP A 197 23.50 5.53 20.93
N SER A 198 23.64 6.86 21.01
CA SER A 198 24.68 7.64 20.34
C SER A 198 25.83 7.99 21.29
N ALA A 199 25.60 7.90 22.60
CA ALA A 199 26.59 8.16 23.63
C ALA A 199 27.78 7.19 23.51
N LYS A 200 28.99 7.71 23.71
CA LYS A 200 30.20 6.89 23.78
C LYS A 200 30.66 6.80 25.23
N VAL A 201 30.75 5.59 25.75
CA VAL A 201 31.37 5.28 27.04
C VAL A 201 32.67 4.54 26.73
N ASP A 202 33.81 5.09 27.17
CA ASP A 202 35.16 4.56 26.91
C ASP A 202 35.44 4.28 25.42
N GLY A 203 34.98 5.17 24.54
CA GLY A 203 35.17 5.07 23.10
C GLY A 203 34.28 4.04 22.38
N ARG A 204 33.45 3.29 23.12
CA ARG A 204 32.45 2.35 22.55
C ARG A 204 31.06 2.97 22.61
N LYS A 205 30.19 2.62 21.65
CA LYS A 205 28.78 3.02 21.71
C LYS A 205 28.14 2.41 22.96
N SER A 206 27.54 3.26 23.78
CA SER A 206 26.61 2.87 24.83
C SER A 206 25.28 2.48 24.18
N TYR A 207 24.57 1.57 24.82
CA TYR A 207 23.18 1.23 24.50
C TYR A 207 22.26 1.45 25.71
N TRP A 208 22.78 2.09 26.75
CA TRP A 208 22.05 2.42 27.96
C TRP A 208 21.28 3.73 27.77
N LEU A 209 20.04 3.77 28.24
CA LEU A 209 19.21 4.98 28.23
C LEU A 209 19.79 6.03 29.19
N GLU A 210 19.94 7.26 28.71
CA GLU A 210 20.29 8.41 29.55
C GLU A 210 19.02 9.04 30.15
N LYS A 211 19.16 9.88 31.17
CA LYS A 211 18.02 10.52 31.84
C LYS A 211 17.18 11.35 30.85
N GLU A 212 17.84 11.93 29.86
CA GLU A 212 17.25 12.69 28.77
C GLU A 212 16.45 11.80 27.81
N ASP A 213 16.77 10.51 27.70
CA ASP A 213 15.96 9.54 26.92
C ASP A 213 14.63 9.23 27.62
N LEU A 214 14.58 9.40 28.93
CA LEU A 214 13.36 9.25 29.72
C LEU A 214 12.45 10.48 29.62
N THR A 215 12.92 11.59 29.04
CA THR A 215 12.08 12.76 28.70
C THR A 215 11.33 12.59 27.36
N PHE A 216 11.09 11.33 26.96
CA PHE A 216 10.34 10.99 25.76
C PHE A 216 9.00 11.71 25.72
N ASP A 217 8.80 12.48 24.65
CA ASP A 217 7.51 13.05 24.32
C ASP A 217 7.03 12.42 23.01
N PHE A 218 5.96 11.64 23.13
CA PHE A 218 5.36 10.91 22.04
C PHE A 218 4.97 11.91 20.93
N HIS A 219 5.61 11.78 19.75
CA HIS A 219 5.50 12.61 18.53
C HIS A 219 6.53 13.73 18.32
N SER A 220 7.12 14.31 19.36
CA SER A 220 8.08 15.43 19.16
C SER A 220 9.39 14.98 18.52
N GLN A 221 9.77 13.72 18.74
CA GLN A 221 11.02 13.11 18.24
C GLN A 221 10.86 12.46 16.86
N TRP A 222 9.66 12.42 16.28
CA TRP A 222 9.37 11.58 15.11
C TRP A 222 8.90 12.44 13.93
N GLY A 223 9.77 13.35 13.47
CA GLY A 223 9.49 14.49 12.57
C GLY A 223 8.20 14.47 11.71
N HIS A 224 7.98 13.43 10.90
CA HIS A 224 6.82 13.35 9.98
C HIS A 224 5.61 12.54 10.50
N VAL A 225 5.63 12.00 11.71
CA VAL A 225 4.50 11.28 12.32
C VAL A 225 3.23 12.12 12.37
N PRO A 226 3.27 13.41 12.74
CA PRO A 226 2.08 14.25 12.70
C PRO A 226 1.43 14.29 11.31
N ASN A 227 2.21 14.18 10.23
CA ASN A 227 1.68 14.18 8.87
C ASN A 227 0.84 12.94 8.57
N GLU A 228 1.32 11.76 8.98
CA GLU A 228 0.57 10.50 8.86
C GLU A 228 -0.77 10.63 9.60
N HIS A 229 -0.79 11.17 10.82
CA HIS A 229 -2.03 11.31 11.60
C HIS A 229 -3.02 12.27 10.95
N LEU A 230 -2.54 13.41 10.46
CA LEU A 230 -3.38 14.39 9.77
C LEU A 230 -3.99 13.81 8.49
N LEU A 231 -3.24 13.00 7.74
CA LEU A 231 -3.77 12.31 6.56
C LEU A 231 -4.68 11.14 6.95
N GLU A 232 -4.42 10.47 8.06
CA GLU A 232 -5.25 9.37 8.56
C GLU A 232 -6.63 9.87 9.03
N GLU A 233 -6.72 11.08 9.59
CA GLU A 233 -8.01 11.74 9.84
C GLU A 233 -8.81 11.94 8.55
N LEU A 234 -8.15 12.39 7.48
CA LEU A 234 -8.76 12.56 6.17
C LEU A 234 -9.24 11.21 5.62
N VAL A 235 -8.41 10.18 5.71
CA VAL A 235 -8.73 8.80 5.32
C VAL A 235 -10.00 8.31 6.01
N LYS A 236 -10.09 8.48 7.34
CA LYS A 236 -11.26 8.10 8.13
C LYS A 236 -12.51 8.90 7.74
N TYR A 237 -12.37 10.20 7.51
CA TYR A 237 -13.48 11.06 7.07
C TYR A 237 -14.09 10.61 5.73
N TYR A 238 -13.25 10.22 4.77
CA TYR A 238 -13.70 9.71 3.46
C TYR A 238 -13.98 8.19 3.47
N GLY A 239 -13.78 7.51 4.60
CA GLY A 239 -13.96 6.07 4.76
C GLY A 239 -13.10 5.26 3.78
N LEU A 240 -11.82 5.60 3.64
CA LEU A 240 -10.90 4.94 2.69
C LEU A 240 -9.99 3.92 3.38
N PRO A 241 -9.51 2.88 2.68
CA PRO A 241 -8.43 2.04 3.20
C PRO A 241 -7.13 2.81 3.35
N SER A 242 -6.39 2.50 4.42
CA SER A 242 -4.99 2.88 4.58
C SER A 242 -4.13 1.76 5.17
N VAL A 243 -2.86 1.76 4.77
CA VAL A 243 -1.80 0.95 5.38
C VAL A 243 -0.66 1.85 5.85
N SER A 244 -0.02 1.48 6.95
CA SER A 244 1.14 2.20 7.51
C SER A 244 2.34 1.29 7.61
N LEU A 245 3.45 1.77 7.06
CA LEU A 245 4.76 1.13 7.18
C LEU A 245 5.45 1.42 8.53
N ARG A 246 4.81 2.20 9.42
CA ARG A 246 5.28 2.47 10.78
C ARG A 246 4.81 1.41 11.78
N ASN A 247 3.63 0.84 11.56
CA ASN A 247 2.94 -0.01 12.52
C ASN A 247 3.23 -1.51 12.32
N VAL A 248 4.21 -1.84 11.48
CA VAL A 248 4.73 -3.21 11.27
C VAL A 248 5.65 -3.55 12.42
#